data_AF-A0A496DJ71-F1
#
_entry.id   AF-A0A496DJ71-F1
#
_cell.length_a   1.000
_cell.length_b   1.000
_cell.length_c   1.000
_cell.angle_alpha   90.00
_cell.angle_beta   90.00
_cell.angle_gamma   90.00
#
_symmetry.space_group_name_H-M   'P 1'
#
loop_
_entity.id
_entity.type
_entity.pdbx_description
1 polymer ?
#
loop_
_entity_poly.entity_id
_entity_poly.type
_entity_poly.pdbx_seq_one_letter_code
_entity_poly.pdbx_strand_id
1 'polypeptide(L)'
;MMLMKRGKRKYVSLGIILICMFTCLPDIWGDNGKCENRKIEEIIELMGKNHLDVEAAGEYSLGSVCPGKNLILAADAKGTINHVGIKLFDRRIIADYPSPVYLFVERYLLWVLLMKDEPAIKERLKEDRVLFRFGMKLNDKIYLNLKQSLREIKQDQSFIITTDNSKYAVTWLEDQRPILSISFPIQYELIWGMNKKEAEGQFQDGLKAFLSKERNLPVEALPTEMSLIRDNCYRSEGDFYGLEDITSYRYYTKRADHTYSLIYDRVNPVESVANLFTAYPDSMIKIEITQRMYGGKRELFTVPLTDFISFCRENGCEIFVGIERQDENSMAGTAIMVNRSLGYNHILYFNVDMRIWDNPGSYPVTAQLYAFVPMHNVSSLYGDSK
;
A
#
# COMPACT_ATOMS: atom_id res chain seq x y z
N MET A 1 -10.48 -89.04 0.09
CA MET A 1 -11.90 -88.65 0.07
C MET A 1 -12.18 -87.85 1.33
N MET A 2 -12.76 -86.65 1.19
CA MET A 2 -13.17 -85.72 2.26
C MET A 2 -12.12 -85.30 3.29
N LEU A 3 -11.72 -84.02 3.24
CA LEU A 3 -11.35 -83.26 4.43
C LEU A 3 -12.02 -81.89 4.35
N MET A 4 -13.19 -81.82 5.00
CA MET A 4 -13.94 -80.62 5.30
C MET A 4 -13.51 -80.08 6.68
N LYS A 5 -13.40 -78.74 6.75
CA LYS A 5 -13.62 -77.85 7.93
C LYS A 5 -12.61 -78.02 9.09
N ARG A 6 -12.20 -76.99 9.83
CA ARG A 6 -12.67 -75.62 10.05
C ARG A 6 -11.54 -74.90 10.81
N GLY A 7 -11.34 -73.60 10.62
CA GLY A 7 -10.46 -72.83 11.51
C GLY A 7 -10.25 -71.39 11.07
N LYS A 8 -11.24 -70.52 11.31
CA LYS A 8 -11.02 -69.07 11.29
C LYS A 8 -10.14 -68.69 12.49
N ARG A 9 -8.93 -68.21 12.25
CA ARG A 9 -8.21 -67.32 13.17
C ARG A 9 -7.88 -66.02 12.43
N LYS A 10 -8.37 -64.93 13.02
CA LYS A 10 -8.11 -63.55 12.60
C LYS A 10 -6.62 -63.27 12.81
N TYR A 11 -5.91 -62.92 11.75
CA TYR A 11 -4.63 -62.23 11.86
C TYR A 11 -4.91 -60.74 11.91
N VAL A 12 -4.51 -60.11 13.01
CA VAL A 12 -4.46 -58.65 13.16
C VAL A 12 -3.28 -58.19 12.31
N SER A 13 -3.53 -57.46 11.23
CA SER A 13 -2.47 -56.75 10.50
C SER A 13 -2.00 -55.60 11.38
N LEU A 14 -0.75 -55.64 11.85
CA LEU A 14 -0.05 -54.43 12.24
C LEU A 14 0.13 -53.59 10.96
N GLY A 15 -0.71 -52.57 10.81
CA GLY A 15 -0.47 -51.51 9.84
C GLY A 15 0.77 -50.74 10.26
N ILE A 16 1.83 -50.87 9.46
CA ILE A 16 2.99 -49.98 9.51
C ILE A 16 2.49 -48.61 9.03
N ILE A 17 2.26 -47.69 9.96
CA ILE A 17 2.05 -46.28 9.67
C ILE A 17 3.40 -45.75 9.20
N LEU A 18 3.52 -45.51 7.90
CA LEU A 18 4.63 -44.79 7.30
C LEU A 18 4.50 -43.32 7.75
N ILE A 19 5.16 -42.98 8.86
CA ILE A 19 5.38 -41.60 9.26
C ILE A 19 6.35 -41.02 8.22
N CYS A 20 5.83 -40.25 7.28
CA CYS A 20 6.64 -39.35 6.47
C CYS A 20 7.30 -38.35 7.42
N MET A 21 8.51 -38.68 7.89
CA MET A 21 9.45 -37.74 8.48
C MET A 21 9.70 -36.67 7.43
N PHE A 22 9.04 -35.52 7.60
CA PHE A 22 9.56 -34.24 7.12
C PHE A 22 10.99 -34.17 7.66
N THR A 23 11.95 -34.40 6.79
CA THR A 23 13.34 -34.06 7.08
C THR A 23 13.35 -32.55 7.18
N CYS A 24 13.41 -32.05 8.41
CA CYS A 24 13.78 -30.67 8.69
C CYS A 24 15.07 -30.42 7.92
N LEU A 25 14.98 -29.64 6.85
CA LEU A 25 16.14 -28.94 6.32
C LEU A 25 16.68 -28.11 7.48
N PRO A 26 18.00 -28.09 7.72
CA PRO A 26 18.58 -27.25 8.74
C PRO A 26 18.18 -25.79 8.45
N ASP A 27 17.81 -25.05 9.51
CA ASP A 27 17.64 -23.61 9.47
C ASP A 27 18.90 -22.99 8.86
N ILE A 28 18.80 -22.58 7.59
CA ILE A 28 19.88 -21.86 6.90
C ILE A 28 19.96 -20.41 7.40
N TRP A 29 19.02 -19.96 8.23
CA TRP A 29 18.98 -18.61 8.77
C TRP A 29 19.25 -18.63 10.27
N GLY A 30 20.53 -18.56 10.64
CA GLY A 30 20.90 -18.12 11.98
C GLY A 30 20.50 -16.66 12.15
N ASP A 31 19.49 -16.38 12.96
CA ASP A 31 19.11 -15.10 13.58
C ASP A 31 19.17 -13.79 12.74
N ASN A 32 19.20 -13.89 11.41
CA ASN A 32 19.37 -12.77 10.49
C ASN A 32 18.09 -12.48 9.71
N GLY A 33 17.42 -11.39 10.08
CA GLY A 33 16.50 -10.60 9.25
C GLY A 33 15.08 -11.15 9.07
N LYS A 34 14.14 -10.68 9.91
CA LYS A 34 12.70 -10.81 9.64
C LYS A 34 12.37 -10.22 8.26
N CYS A 35 11.57 -10.89 7.45
CA CYS A 35 11.08 -10.29 6.20
C CYS A 35 9.90 -9.34 6.49
N GLU A 36 9.79 -8.26 5.72
CA GLU A 36 8.71 -7.29 5.89
C GLU A 36 7.34 -7.90 5.56
N ASN A 37 7.28 -8.79 4.58
CA ASN A 37 6.05 -9.46 4.16
C ASN A 37 6.31 -10.85 3.56
N ARG A 38 5.25 -11.65 3.49
CA ARG A 38 5.30 -13.03 2.99
C ARG A 38 5.73 -13.14 1.52
N LYS A 39 5.49 -12.12 0.69
CA LYS A 39 5.94 -12.17 -0.71
C LYS A 39 7.46 -12.12 -0.83
N ILE A 40 8.13 -11.36 0.04
CA ILE A 40 9.60 -11.37 0.12
C ILE A 40 10.10 -12.74 0.58
N GLU A 41 9.48 -13.33 1.61
CA GLU A 41 9.81 -14.69 2.09
C GLU A 41 9.70 -15.72 0.96
N GLU A 42 8.59 -15.70 0.21
CA GLU A 42 8.35 -16.60 -0.91
C GLU A 42 9.42 -16.47 -2.01
N ILE A 43 9.84 -15.25 -2.33
CA ILE A 43 10.89 -15.01 -3.33
C ILE A 43 12.22 -15.56 -2.84
N ILE A 44 12.56 -15.36 -1.56
CA ILE A 44 13.78 -15.86 -0.94
C ILE A 44 13.80 -17.41 -0.94
N GLU A 45 12.68 -18.06 -0.62
CA GLU A 45 12.56 -19.52 -0.73
C GLU A 45 12.80 -20.01 -2.16
N LEU A 46 12.25 -19.29 -3.15
CA LEU A 46 12.49 -19.59 -4.57
C LEU A 46 13.94 -19.34 -4.95
N MET A 47 14.62 -18.32 -4.40
CA MET A 47 16.04 -18.09 -4.62
C MET A 47 16.90 -19.28 -4.14
N GLY A 48 16.64 -19.81 -2.94
CA GLY A 48 17.33 -21.00 -2.44
C GLY A 48 17.14 -22.22 -3.34
N LYS A 49 15.92 -22.46 -3.83
CA LYS A 49 15.62 -23.52 -4.84
C LYS A 49 16.34 -23.32 -6.18
N ASN A 50 16.79 -22.09 -6.45
CA ASN A 50 17.51 -21.69 -7.66
C ASN A 50 19.02 -21.55 -7.43
N HIS A 51 19.55 -21.96 -6.27
CA HIS A 51 20.95 -21.84 -5.89
C HIS A 51 21.46 -20.39 -5.92
N LEU A 52 20.60 -19.46 -5.52
CA LEU A 52 20.93 -18.05 -5.28
C LEU A 52 20.98 -17.81 -3.78
N ASP A 53 22.04 -18.30 -3.15
CA ASP A 53 22.25 -18.12 -1.71
C ASP A 53 22.78 -16.71 -1.46
N VAL A 54 22.07 -15.94 -0.64
CA VAL A 54 22.43 -14.58 -0.23
C VAL A 54 22.53 -14.51 1.29
N GLU A 55 23.61 -13.92 1.78
CA GLU A 55 23.93 -13.91 3.22
C GLU A 55 23.57 -12.59 3.90
N ALA A 56 23.48 -11.49 3.14
CA ALA A 56 23.25 -10.15 3.66
C ALA A 56 22.58 -9.23 2.62
N ALA A 57 22.16 -8.04 3.06
CA ALA A 57 21.74 -6.99 2.14
C ALA A 57 22.90 -6.58 1.23
N GLY A 58 22.64 -6.42 -0.07
CA GLY A 58 23.67 -6.15 -1.07
C GLY A 58 23.22 -6.42 -2.50
N GLU A 59 24.18 -6.36 -3.41
CA GLU A 59 23.99 -6.70 -4.82
C GLU A 59 24.71 -8.00 -5.16
N TYR A 60 24.02 -8.91 -5.85
CA TYR A 60 24.52 -10.25 -6.16
C TYR A 60 24.31 -10.57 -7.62
N SER A 61 25.25 -11.27 -8.26
CA SER A 61 25.05 -11.73 -9.65
C SER A 61 23.93 -12.77 -9.71
N LEU A 62 23.02 -12.65 -10.68
CA LEU A 62 21.99 -13.66 -10.95
C LEU A 62 22.55 -14.89 -11.67
N GLY A 63 23.85 -14.92 -12.00
CA GLY A 63 24.53 -16.08 -12.56
C GLY A 63 23.75 -16.74 -13.70
N SER A 64 23.52 -18.04 -13.63
CA SER A 64 22.80 -18.81 -14.66
C SER A 64 21.30 -18.48 -14.75
N VAL A 65 20.70 -17.89 -13.71
CA VAL A 65 19.28 -17.49 -13.68
C VAL A 65 19.04 -16.39 -14.71
N CYS A 66 19.83 -15.31 -14.69
CA CYS A 66 19.87 -14.29 -15.75
C CYS A 66 21.29 -13.70 -15.88
N PRO A 67 22.11 -14.22 -16.80
CA PRO A 67 23.49 -13.74 -16.96
C PRO A 67 23.56 -12.26 -17.32
N GLY A 68 24.47 -11.52 -16.68
CA GLY A 68 24.65 -10.07 -16.89
C GLY A 68 23.71 -9.20 -16.06
N LYS A 69 22.88 -9.79 -15.20
CA LYS A 69 21.99 -9.07 -14.28
C LYS A 69 22.34 -9.33 -12.82
N ASN A 70 22.06 -8.33 -12.00
CA ASN A 70 22.24 -8.40 -10.56
C ASN A 70 20.88 -8.41 -9.87
N LEU A 71 20.82 -9.18 -8.79
CA LEU A 71 19.83 -9.12 -7.72
C LEU A 71 20.21 -7.99 -6.76
N ILE A 72 19.21 -7.35 -6.17
CA ILE A 72 19.36 -6.50 -4.98
C ILE A 72 18.54 -7.09 -3.85
N LEU A 73 19.17 -7.20 -2.68
CA LEU A 73 18.52 -7.45 -1.40
C LEU A 73 18.73 -6.22 -0.51
N ALA A 74 17.64 -5.62 -0.01
CA ALA A 74 17.71 -4.47 0.87
C ALA A 74 17.08 -4.78 2.23
N ALA A 75 17.65 -4.17 3.27
CA ALA A 75 17.16 -4.25 4.63
C ALA A 75 17.00 -2.85 5.22
N ASP A 76 16.06 -2.71 6.15
CA ASP A 76 15.93 -1.49 6.95
C ASP A 76 17.03 -1.40 8.04
N ALA A 77 17.04 -0.30 8.79
CA ALA A 77 18.01 -0.08 9.88
C ALA A 77 17.90 -1.11 11.02
N LYS A 78 16.81 -1.89 11.10
CA LYS A 78 16.60 -2.97 12.07
C LYS A 78 17.01 -4.33 11.52
N GLY A 79 17.51 -4.39 10.28
CA GLY A 79 17.86 -5.63 9.60
C GLY A 79 16.66 -6.36 8.99
N THR A 80 15.47 -5.75 8.95
CA THR A 80 14.28 -6.34 8.32
C THR A 80 14.44 -6.27 6.80
N ILE A 81 14.36 -7.40 6.11
CA ILE A 81 14.42 -7.42 4.63
C ILE A 81 13.14 -6.79 4.07
N ASN A 82 13.28 -5.66 3.37
CA ASN A 82 12.16 -4.87 2.84
C ASN A 82 12.13 -4.81 1.31
N HIS A 83 13.16 -5.30 0.62
CA HIS A 83 13.13 -5.44 -0.84
C HIS A 83 14.02 -6.56 -1.34
N VAL A 84 13.54 -7.26 -2.36
CA VAL A 84 14.28 -8.26 -3.13
C VAL A 84 13.84 -8.16 -4.60
N GLY A 85 14.78 -8.01 -5.54
CA GLY A 85 14.42 -7.81 -6.95
C GLY A 85 15.60 -7.75 -7.91
N ILE A 86 15.35 -7.83 -9.21
CA ILE A 86 16.38 -7.63 -10.24
C ILE A 86 16.71 -6.14 -10.30
N LYS A 87 17.99 -5.76 -10.20
CA LYS A 87 18.44 -4.37 -10.39
C LYS A 87 18.19 -3.92 -11.82
N LEU A 88 17.21 -3.04 -12.00
CA LEU A 88 16.85 -2.51 -13.33
C LEU A 88 16.89 -0.99 -13.39
N PHE A 89 16.81 -0.31 -12.26
CA PHE A 89 16.75 1.14 -12.21
C PHE A 89 17.94 1.72 -11.43
N ASP A 90 18.47 2.83 -11.91
CA ASP A 90 19.46 3.60 -11.17
C ASP A 90 18.82 4.14 -9.88
N ARG A 91 19.46 3.89 -8.74
CA ARG A 91 18.96 4.33 -7.44
C ARG A 91 18.91 5.85 -7.32
N ARG A 92 19.71 6.59 -8.09
CA ARG A 92 19.63 8.05 -8.20
C ARG A 92 18.31 8.50 -8.83
N ILE A 93 17.88 7.83 -9.91
CA ILE A 93 16.59 8.12 -10.55
C ILE A 93 15.43 7.84 -9.61
N ILE A 94 15.50 6.77 -8.81
CA ILE A 94 14.47 6.46 -7.81
C ILE A 94 14.42 7.56 -6.72
N ALA A 95 15.57 8.08 -6.29
CA ALA A 95 15.63 9.14 -5.30
C ALA A 95 15.09 10.47 -5.85
N ASP A 96 15.43 10.82 -7.09
CA ASP A 96 15.01 12.07 -7.72
C ASP A 96 13.53 12.05 -8.16
N TYR A 97 13.03 10.87 -8.55
CA TYR A 97 11.67 10.67 -9.07
C TYR A 97 11.01 9.45 -8.42
N PRO A 98 10.66 9.51 -7.12
CA PRO A 98 10.11 8.38 -6.39
C PRO A 98 8.80 7.89 -7.01
N SER A 99 8.68 6.56 -7.14
CA SER A 99 7.49 5.92 -7.66
C SER A 99 7.36 4.49 -7.10
N PRO A 100 6.16 4.02 -6.76
CA PRO A 100 5.96 2.65 -6.31
C PRO A 100 6.26 1.60 -7.39
N VAL A 101 6.35 2.03 -8.65
CA VAL A 101 6.56 1.18 -9.81
C VAL A 101 7.92 0.46 -9.78
N TYR A 102 8.99 1.12 -9.36
CA TYR A 102 10.34 0.57 -9.47
C TYR A 102 10.49 -0.72 -8.66
N LEU A 103 10.20 -0.67 -7.37
CA LEU A 103 10.37 -1.81 -6.47
C LEU A 103 9.42 -2.96 -6.85
N PHE A 104 8.18 -2.64 -7.24
CA PHE A 104 7.26 -3.65 -7.75
C PHE A 104 7.85 -4.37 -8.97
N VAL A 105 8.30 -3.62 -9.98
CA VAL A 105 8.80 -4.19 -11.24
C VAL A 105 10.05 -5.05 -11.00
N GLU A 106 11.02 -4.56 -10.21
CA GLU A 106 12.22 -5.32 -9.88
C GLU A 106 11.89 -6.65 -9.16
N ARG A 107 10.98 -6.59 -8.18
CA ARG A 107 10.55 -7.75 -7.39
C ARG A 107 9.73 -8.74 -8.22
N TYR A 108 8.78 -8.23 -9.00
CA TYR A 108 7.86 -9.05 -9.77
C TYR A 108 8.56 -9.79 -10.92
N LEU A 109 9.48 -9.11 -11.62
CA LEU A 109 10.26 -9.74 -12.69
C LEU A 109 11.22 -10.80 -12.14
N LEU A 110 11.84 -10.57 -10.97
CA LEU A 110 12.62 -11.61 -10.29
C LEU A 110 11.75 -12.82 -9.97
N TRP A 111 10.59 -12.58 -9.36
CA TRP A 111 9.71 -13.64 -8.92
C TRP A 111 9.26 -14.53 -10.09
N VAL A 112 8.79 -13.94 -11.19
CA VAL A 112 8.41 -14.68 -12.41
C VAL A 112 9.59 -15.47 -12.99
N LEU A 113 10.79 -14.87 -12.99
CA LEU A 113 11.99 -15.53 -13.49
C LEU A 113 12.38 -16.76 -12.64
N LEU A 114 12.17 -16.71 -11.32
CA LEU A 114 12.51 -17.82 -10.43
C LEU A 114 11.51 -18.99 -10.50
N MET A 115 10.27 -18.75 -10.92
CA MET A 115 9.25 -19.79 -11.07
C MET A 115 9.62 -20.83 -12.14
N LYS A 116 10.21 -20.40 -13.26
CA LYS A 116 10.61 -21.22 -14.45
C LYS A 116 9.49 -21.97 -15.17
N ASP A 117 8.38 -22.30 -14.50
CA ASP A 117 7.26 -23.07 -15.01
C ASP A 117 6.27 -22.18 -15.79
N GLU A 118 6.18 -22.40 -17.10
CA GLU A 118 5.32 -21.60 -18.00
C GLU A 118 3.83 -21.63 -17.62
N PRO A 119 3.20 -22.79 -17.32
CA PRO A 119 1.80 -22.82 -16.86
C PRO A 119 1.57 -21.98 -15.59
N ALA A 120 2.41 -22.16 -14.55
CA ALA A 120 2.28 -21.40 -13.31
C ALA A 120 2.49 -19.89 -13.53
N ILE A 121 3.45 -19.51 -14.37
CA ILE A 121 3.67 -18.10 -14.74
C ILE A 121 2.43 -17.53 -15.43
N LYS A 122 1.84 -18.25 -16.39
CA LYS A 122 0.64 -17.80 -17.12
C LYS A 122 -0.57 -17.65 -16.21
N GLU A 123 -0.81 -18.64 -15.36
CA GLU A 123 -1.88 -18.59 -14.36
C GLU A 123 -1.68 -17.36 -13.47
N ARG A 124 -0.45 -17.12 -13.02
CA ARG A 124 -0.20 -16.02 -12.11
C ARG A 124 -0.33 -14.64 -12.73
N LEU A 125 0.21 -14.44 -13.93
CA LEU A 125 0.04 -13.18 -14.68
C LEU A 125 -1.45 -12.88 -14.92
N LYS A 126 -2.26 -13.92 -15.15
CA LYS A 126 -3.72 -13.79 -15.28
C LYS A 126 -4.37 -13.38 -13.95
N GLU A 127 -4.02 -14.02 -12.85
CA GLU A 127 -4.53 -13.68 -11.50
C GLU A 127 -4.19 -12.23 -11.12
N ASP A 128 -2.93 -11.86 -11.25
CA ASP A 128 -2.42 -10.53 -10.89
C ASP A 128 -2.78 -9.45 -11.94
N ARG A 129 -3.38 -9.85 -13.08
CA ARG A 129 -3.70 -9.00 -14.23
C ARG A 129 -2.48 -8.24 -14.77
N VAL A 130 -1.32 -8.89 -14.75
CA VAL A 130 -0.07 -8.36 -15.27
C VAL A 130 0.13 -8.83 -16.70
N LEU A 131 0.52 -7.91 -17.58
CA LEU A 131 0.76 -8.20 -18.98
C LEU A 131 2.23 -7.92 -19.33
N PHE A 132 2.88 -8.88 -19.98
CA PHE A 132 4.18 -8.68 -20.61
C PHE A 132 4.05 -8.57 -22.12
N ARG A 133 4.81 -7.66 -22.71
CA ARG A 133 5.06 -7.57 -24.15
C ARG A 133 6.56 -7.63 -24.40
N PHE A 134 6.98 -8.54 -25.27
CA PHE A 134 8.38 -8.68 -25.67
C PHE A 134 8.51 -8.11 -27.06
N GLY A 135 9.15 -6.95 -27.17
CA GLY A 135 9.02 -6.08 -28.33
C GLY A 135 7.57 -5.66 -28.59
N MET A 136 7.11 -5.85 -29.83
CA MET A 136 5.75 -5.52 -30.24
C MET A 136 4.74 -6.68 -30.07
N LYS A 137 5.18 -7.86 -29.60
CA LYS A 137 4.37 -9.08 -29.61
C LYS A 137 3.99 -9.53 -28.20
N LEU A 138 2.78 -10.08 -28.10
CA LEU A 138 2.40 -10.99 -27.02
C LEU A 138 2.97 -12.36 -27.38
N ASN A 139 3.61 -13.05 -26.44
CA ASN A 139 4.32 -14.29 -26.71
C ASN A 139 3.96 -15.36 -25.67
N ASP A 140 3.80 -16.60 -26.13
CA ASP A 140 3.40 -17.73 -25.29
C ASP A 140 4.53 -18.36 -24.49
N LYS A 141 5.79 -18.04 -24.80
CA LYS A 141 6.97 -18.55 -24.08
C LYS A 141 7.52 -17.50 -23.12
N ILE A 142 6.78 -17.20 -22.06
CA ILE A 142 7.00 -16.04 -21.21
C ILE A 142 8.37 -16.09 -20.52
N TYR A 143 8.76 -17.23 -19.94
CA TYR A 143 10.01 -17.38 -19.20
C TYR A 143 11.23 -17.16 -20.11
N LEU A 144 11.27 -17.82 -21.27
CA LEU A 144 12.39 -17.70 -22.20
C LEU A 144 12.54 -16.27 -22.75
N ASN A 145 11.43 -15.65 -23.14
CA ASN A 145 11.47 -14.28 -23.65
C ASN A 145 11.80 -13.26 -22.56
N LEU A 146 11.28 -13.44 -21.34
CA LEU A 146 11.64 -12.58 -20.21
C LEU A 146 13.14 -12.64 -19.95
N LYS A 147 13.70 -13.85 -19.88
CA LYS A 147 15.14 -14.04 -19.68
C LYS A 147 15.97 -13.37 -20.79
N GLN A 148 15.52 -13.45 -22.04
CA GLN A 148 16.19 -12.83 -23.18
C GLN A 148 16.09 -11.29 -23.13
N SER A 149 14.89 -10.74 -22.98
CA SER A 149 14.68 -9.29 -22.92
C SER A 149 15.39 -8.66 -21.73
N LEU A 150 15.43 -9.33 -20.56
CA LEU A 150 16.20 -8.85 -19.42
C LEU A 150 17.70 -8.75 -19.75
N ARG A 151 18.27 -9.70 -20.49
CA ARG A 151 19.69 -9.64 -20.89
C ARG A 151 20.00 -8.49 -21.85
N GLU A 152 19.02 -8.09 -22.66
CA GLU A 152 19.16 -6.98 -23.62
C GLU A 152 19.09 -5.60 -22.95
N ILE A 153 18.32 -5.48 -21.85
CA ILE A 153 18.23 -4.23 -21.08
C ILE A 153 19.60 -3.92 -20.47
N LYS A 154 20.21 -2.79 -20.82
CA LYS A 154 21.45 -2.29 -20.20
C LYS A 154 21.15 -1.54 -18.88
N GLN A 155 22.17 -1.21 -18.10
CA GLN A 155 21.98 -0.47 -16.84
C GLN A 155 21.53 0.98 -17.05
N ASP A 156 22.00 1.60 -18.14
CA ASP A 156 21.67 2.94 -18.60
C ASP A 156 20.55 2.94 -19.66
N GLN A 157 19.82 1.82 -19.79
CA GLN A 157 18.75 1.68 -20.76
C GLN A 157 17.66 2.72 -20.53
N SER A 158 17.27 3.43 -21.60
CA SER A 158 16.12 4.33 -21.56
C SER A 158 14.83 3.55 -21.28
N PHE A 159 13.98 4.12 -20.42
CA PHE A 159 12.67 3.57 -20.12
C PHE A 159 11.63 4.69 -19.97
N ILE A 160 10.36 4.32 -20.11
CA ILE A 160 9.22 5.21 -19.90
C ILE A 160 8.27 4.55 -18.90
N ILE A 161 7.78 5.33 -17.93
CA ILE A 161 6.68 4.96 -17.05
C ILE A 161 5.45 5.77 -17.46
N THR A 162 4.34 5.10 -17.70
CA THR A 162 3.05 5.73 -18.00
C THR A 162 1.96 5.20 -17.08
N THR A 163 0.92 5.99 -16.89
CA THR A 163 -0.28 5.60 -16.14
C THR A 163 -1.53 6.20 -16.78
N ASP A 164 -2.64 5.47 -16.71
CA ASP A 164 -3.98 5.94 -17.07
C ASP A 164 -4.89 6.07 -15.84
N ASN A 165 -4.30 6.16 -14.64
CA ASN A 165 -4.96 6.14 -13.33
C ASN A 165 -5.63 4.80 -12.94
N SER A 166 -5.55 3.76 -13.79
CA SER A 166 -6.02 2.41 -13.47
C SER A 166 -4.90 1.37 -13.46
N LYS A 167 -3.88 1.59 -14.28
CA LYS A 167 -2.68 0.74 -14.40
C LYS A 167 -1.43 1.59 -14.54
N TYR A 168 -0.31 0.98 -14.20
CA TYR A 168 1.01 1.43 -14.63
C TYR A 168 1.46 0.62 -15.83
N ALA A 169 2.29 1.24 -16.68
CA ALA A 169 3.08 0.54 -17.68
C ALA A 169 4.51 1.05 -17.68
N VAL A 170 5.46 0.12 -17.69
CA VAL A 170 6.89 0.41 -17.87
C VAL A 170 7.34 -0.20 -19.18
N THR A 171 8.11 0.55 -19.96
CA THR A 171 8.66 0.10 -21.23
C THR A 171 10.12 0.47 -21.32
N TRP A 172 11.01 -0.51 -21.52
CA TRP A 172 12.41 -0.27 -21.88
C TRP A 172 12.55 -0.19 -23.40
N LEU A 173 13.37 0.74 -23.87
CA LEU A 173 13.48 1.09 -25.28
C LEU A 173 14.94 1.04 -25.76
N GLU A 174 15.21 0.40 -26.90
CA GLU A 174 16.46 0.54 -27.65
C GLU A 174 16.15 1.19 -29.01
N ASP A 175 16.77 2.33 -29.30
CA ASP A 175 16.50 3.12 -30.51
C ASP A 175 15.00 3.34 -30.78
N GLN A 176 14.25 3.69 -29.73
CA GLN A 176 12.79 3.87 -29.71
C GLN A 176 11.95 2.61 -29.95
N ARG A 177 12.58 1.43 -30.04
CA ARG A 177 11.89 0.15 -30.14
C ARG A 177 11.74 -0.47 -28.76
N PRO A 178 10.55 -0.96 -28.38
CA PRO A 178 10.37 -1.64 -27.10
C PRO A 178 11.21 -2.92 -27.05
N ILE A 179 11.87 -3.15 -25.92
CA ILE A 179 12.52 -4.43 -25.56
C ILE A 179 11.53 -5.26 -24.75
N LEU A 180 11.09 -4.70 -23.63
CA LEU A 180 10.14 -5.27 -22.69
C LEU A 180 9.15 -4.18 -22.29
N SER A 181 7.88 -4.53 -22.24
CA SER A 181 6.89 -3.75 -21.52
C SER A 181 6.13 -4.60 -20.53
N ILE A 182 5.97 -4.07 -19.32
CA ILE A 182 5.17 -4.63 -18.24
C ILE A 182 4.04 -3.65 -17.94
N SER A 183 2.80 -4.13 -17.87
CA SER A 183 1.67 -3.34 -17.35
C SER A 183 0.93 -4.09 -16.27
N PHE A 184 0.50 -3.38 -15.22
CA PHE A 184 -0.09 -3.97 -14.02
C PHE A 184 -1.09 -2.99 -13.38
N PRO A 185 -2.15 -3.50 -12.71
CA PRO A 185 -3.15 -2.64 -12.08
C PRO A 185 -2.57 -1.85 -10.90
N ILE A 186 -3.13 -0.66 -10.66
CA ILE A 186 -2.81 0.13 -9.46
C ILE A 186 -3.56 -0.48 -8.28
N GLN A 187 -2.91 -1.42 -7.60
CA GLN A 187 -3.47 -2.14 -6.45
C GLN A 187 -2.40 -2.33 -5.38
N TYR A 188 -2.60 -1.75 -4.20
CA TYR A 188 -1.65 -1.78 -3.08
C TYR A 188 -1.13 -3.17 -2.77
N GLU A 189 -2.03 -4.15 -2.65
CA GLU A 189 -1.68 -5.54 -2.31
C GLU A 189 -0.72 -6.17 -3.33
N LEU A 190 -0.91 -5.87 -4.62
CA LEU A 190 -0.03 -6.34 -5.69
C LEU A 190 1.32 -5.59 -5.68
N ILE A 191 1.25 -4.25 -5.61
CA ILE A 191 2.40 -3.35 -5.69
C ILE A 191 3.35 -3.53 -4.50
N TRP A 192 2.83 -3.79 -3.30
CA TRP A 192 3.63 -4.03 -2.11
C TRP A 192 3.85 -5.53 -1.82
N GLY A 193 3.11 -6.42 -2.49
CA GLY A 193 3.22 -7.86 -2.23
C GLY A 193 2.63 -8.27 -0.88
N MET A 194 1.66 -7.51 -0.37
CA MET A 194 1.05 -7.74 0.93
C MET A 194 -0.39 -8.19 0.77
N ASN A 195 -0.82 -9.15 1.60
CA ASN A 195 -2.24 -9.40 1.76
C ASN A 195 -2.88 -8.37 2.69
N LYS A 196 -4.21 -8.31 2.71
CA LYS A 196 -4.98 -7.36 3.52
C LYS A 196 -4.57 -7.30 4.99
N LYS A 197 -4.32 -8.45 5.62
CA LYS A 197 -3.93 -8.51 7.05
C LYS A 197 -2.55 -7.91 7.30
N GLU A 198 -1.60 -8.15 6.40
CA GLU A 198 -0.26 -7.58 6.45
C GLU A 198 -0.32 -6.06 6.28
N ALA A 199 -1.04 -5.59 5.27
CA ALA A 199 -1.22 -4.17 5.00
C ALA A 199 -1.82 -3.44 6.21
N GLU A 200 -2.93 -3.94 6.77
CA GLU A 200 -3.57 -3.33 7.94
C GLU A 200 -2.68 -3.33 9.19
N GLY A 201 -1.82 -4.35 9.37
CA GLY A 201 -0.81 -4.38 10.43
C GLY A 201 0.27 -3.31 10.22
N GLN A 202 0.77 -3.18 8.99
CA GLN A 202 1.78 -2.19 8.61
C GLN A 202 1.31 -0.75 8.83
N PHE A 203 -0.01 -0.47 8.71
CA PHE A 203 -0.56 0.85 9.03
C PHE A 203 -0.14 1.31 10.43
N GLN A 204 -0.27 0.42 11.41
CA GLN A 204 0.01 0.76 12.81
C GLN A 204 1.48 0.88 13.10
N ASP A 205 2.28 -0.04 12.57
CA ASP A 205 3.73 0.00 12.74
C ASP A 205 4.30 1.24 12.06
N GLY A 206 3.76 1.60 10.89
CA GLY A 206 4.05 2.85 10.20
C GLY A 206 3.68 4.08 11.03
N LEU A 207 2.48 4.13 11.61
CA LEU A 207 2.05 5.25 12.45
C LEU A 207 2.90 5.37 13.72
N LYS A 208 3.23 4.26 14.38
CA LYS A 208 4.13 4.27 15.55
C LYS A 208 5.53 4.74 15.19
N ALA A 209 6.08 4.21 14.10
CA ALA A 209 7.40 4.60 13.60
C ALA A 209 7.43 6.07 13.19
N PHE A 210 6.34 6.56 12.59
CA PHE A 210 6.11 7.97 12.36
C PHE A 210 6.22 8.70 13.70
N LEU A 211 5.30 8.50 14.65
CA LEU A 211 5.26 9.20 15.94
C LEU A 211 6.56 9.20 16.77
N SER A 212 7.45 8.22 16.56
CA SER A 212 8.75 8.14 17.26
C SER A 212 9.80 9.18 16.81
N LYS A 213 9.58 9.87 15.70
CA LYS A 213 10.52 10.85 15.14
C LYS A 213 10.17 12.28 15.60
N GLU A 214 11.17 13.06 15.99
CA GLU A 214 11.01 14.51 16.12
C GLU A 214 10.65 15.11 14.75
N ARG A 215 9.67 16.01 14.73
CA ARG A 215 9.18 16.65 13.52
C ARG A 215 8.87 18.11 13.78
N ASN A 216 9.14 18.93 12.77
CA ASN A 216 8.52 20.23 12.66
C ASN A 216 7.16 20.05 11.99
N LEU A 217 6.10 20.54 12.62
CA LEU A 217 4.80 20.58 11.97
C LEU A 217 4.89 21.51 10.75
N PRO A 218 4.37 21.09 9.59
CA PRO A 218 4.36 21.93 8.40
C PRO A 218 3.57 23.21 8.66
N VAL A 219 4.14 24.34 8.24
CA VAL A 219 3.43 25.63 8.24
C VAL A 219 2.51 25.66 7.04
N GLU A 220 1.23 25.90 7.29
CA GLU A 220 0.23 25.91 6.23
C GLU A 220 0.35 27.18 5.39
N ALA A 221 0.65 27.04 4.11
CA ALA A 221 0.64 28.16 3.17
C ALA A 221 -0.80 28.60 2.88
N LEU A 222 -1.01 29.90 2.73
CA LEU A 222 -2.28 30.42 2.23
C LEU A 222 -2.52 29.93 0.79
N PRO A 223 -3.77 29.58 0.43
CA PRO A 223 -4.10 29.19 -0.93
C PRO A 223 -3.90 30.37 -1.91
N THR A 224 -3.56 30.05 -3.15
CA THR A 224 -3.33 31.03 -4.21
C THR A 224 -4.61 31.76 -4.60
N GLU A 225 -5.72 31.02 -4.63
CA GLU A 225 -7.04 31.53 -4.99
C GLU A 225 -8.09 31.14 -3.94
N MET A 226 -9.04 32.05 -3.72
CA MET A 226 -10.18 31.83 -2.83
C MET A 226 -11.46 32.39 -3.43
N SER A 227 -12.55 31.63 -3.28
CA SER A 227 -13.89 32.03 -3.68
C SER A 227 -14.73 32.39 -2.47
N LEU A 228 -15.46 33.51 -2.53
CA LEU A 228 -16.41 33.87 -1.48
C LEU A 228 -17.63 32.95 -1.54
N ILE A 229 -17.99 32.32 -0.42
CA ILE A 229 -19.19 31.47 -0.31
C ILE A 229 -20.37 32.28 0.23
N ARG A 230 -20.16 32.90 1.40
CA ARG A 230 -21.16 33.71 2.13
C ARG A 230 -20.45 34.61 3.12
N ASP A 231 -21.03 35.77 3.43
CA ASP A 231 -20.51 36.70 4.42
C ASP A 231 -18.98 36.92 4.33
N ASN A 232 -18.23 36.61 5.40
CA ASN A 232 -16.77 36.63 5.44
C ASN A 232 -16.14 35.23 5.29
N CYS A 233 -16.89 34.23 4.83
CA CYS A 233 -16.44 32.85 4.62
C CYS A 233 -15.98 32.63 3.17
N TYR A 234 -14.71 32.24 3.03
CA TYR A 234 -14.01 32.00 1.78
C TYR A 234 -13.61 30.53 1.70
N ARG A 235 -13.58 30.00 0.48
CA ARG A 235 -13.18 28.63 0.16
C ARG A 235 -11.90 28.62 -0.65
N SER A 236 -10.96 27.73 -0.35
CA SER A 236 -9.83 27.44 -1.23
C SER A 236 -10.27 26.75 -2.51
N GLU A 237 -9.34 26.65 -3.47
CA GLU A 237 -9.37 25.62 -4.48
C GLU A 237 -9.37 24.20 -3.86
N GLY A 238 -9.87 23.23 -4.61
CA GLY A 238 -9.95 21.84 -4.19
C GLY A 238 -10.76 21.01 -5.17
N ASP A 239 -10.87 19.72 -4.88
CA ASP A 239 -11.58 18.75 -5.69
C ASP A 239 -12.59 17.97 -4.83
N PHE A 240 -13.39 17.12 -5.47
CA PHE A 240 -14.31 16.21 -4.79
C PHE A 240 -13.90 14.74 -5.04
N TYR A 241 -14.40 13.84 -4.19
CA TYR A 241 -14.12 12.42 -4.32
C TYR A 241 -15.39 11.58 -4.17
N GLY A 242 -15.81 10.94 -5.26
CA GLY A 242 -16.98 10.08 -5.31
C GLY A 242 -18.30 10.87 -5.35
N LEU A 243 -18.57 11.65 -4.31
CA LEU A 243 -19.73 12.54 -4.19
C LEU A 243 -19.26 13.99 -4.15
N GLU A 244 -20.05 14.91 -4.73
CA GLU A 244 -19.72 16.35 -4.80
C GLU A 244 -19.58 17.00 -3.41
N ASP A 245 -20.27 16.44 -2.40
CA ASP A 245 -20.22 16.94 -1.02
C ASP A 245 -19.02 16.40 -0.22
N ILE A 246 -18.23 15.48 -0.79
CA ILE A 246 -17.00 14.95 -0.18
C ILE A 246 -15.81 15.66 -0.81
N THR A 247 -15.33 16.71 -0.16
CA THR A 247 -14.45 17.71 -0.78
C THR A 247 -13.12 17.88 -0.04
N SER A 248 -12.10 18.35 -0.75
CA SER A 248 -10.80 18.72 -0.16
C SER A 248 -10.73 20.21 0.21
N TYR A 249 -11.88 20.90 0.26
CA TYR A 249 -11.93 22.33 0.48
C TYR A 249 -11.45 22.73 1.87
N ARG A 250 -10.80 23.88 1.94
CA ARG A 250 -10.47 24.58 3.18
C ARG A 250 -11.23 25.88 3.25
N TYR A 251 -11.62 26.25 4.46
CA TYR A 251 -12.49 27.38 4.71
C TYR A 251 -11.80 28.42 5.57
N TYR A 252 -11.88 29.67 5.14
CA TYR A 252 -11.16 30.80 5.72
C TYR A 252 -12.14 31.93 6.04
N THR A 253 -11.84 32.67 7.10
CA THR A 253 -12.48 33.95 7.40
C THR A 253 -11.53 35.10 7.15
N LYS A 254 -12.05 36.21 6.63
CA LYS A 254 -11.29 37.44 6.45
C LYS A 254 -11.33 38.28 7.73
N ARG A 255 -10.17 38.57 8.30
CA ARG A 255 -10.00 39.40 9.49
C ARG A 255 -10.05 40.89 9.15
N ALA A 256 -10.22 41.72 10.18
CA ALA A 256 -10.30 43.18 10.04
C ALA A 256 -9.03 43.81 9.44
N ASP A 257 -7.88 43.18 9.64
CA ASP A 257 -6.58 43.56 9.06
C ASP A 257 -6.40 43.08 7.60
N HIS A 258 -7.47 42.57 6.99
CA HIS A 258 -7.50 41.99 5.65
C HIS A 258 -6.66 40.71 5.48
N THR A 259 -6.21 40.09 6.57
CA THR A 259 -5.61 38.74 6.52
C THR A 259 -6.67 37.66 6.53
N TYR A 260 -6.30 36.46 6.08
CA TYR A 260 -7.18 35.29 6.10
C TYR A 260 -6.71 34.30 7.16
N SER A 261 -7.65 33.70 7.88
CA SER A 261 -7.36 32.62 8.82
C SER A 261 -8.34 31.47 8.66
N LEU A 262 -7.88 30.24 8.90
CA LEU A 262 -8.75 29.08 8.94
C LEU A 262 -9.88 29.28 9.95
N ILE A 263 -11.05 28.77 9.58
CA ILE A 263 -12.24 28.76 10.42
C ILE A 263 -12.17 27.55 11.37
N TYR A 264 -12.23 27.82 12.67
CA TYR A 264 -12.28 26.84 13.77
C TYR A 264 -13.16 27.40 14.90
N ASP A 265 -14.48 27.41 14.68
CA ASP A 265 -15.45 27.99 15.59
C ASP A 265 -16.81 27.27 15.57
N ARG A 266 -17.66 27.57 16.57
CA ARG A 266 -19.01 27.01 16.67
C ARG A 266 -20.02 27.68 15.72
N VAL A 267 -19.70 28.84 15.16
CA VAL A 267 -20.61 29.64 14.33
C VAL A 267 -20.65 29.09 12.90
N ASN A 268 -19.54 28.53 12.43
CA ASN A 268 -19.35 27.90 11.13
C ASN A 268 -18.97 26.43 11.34
N PRO A 269 -19.88 25.61 11.87
CA PRO A 269 -19.49 24.37 12.50
C PRO A 269 -19.16 23.31 11.41
N VAL A 270 -19.80 23.37 10.23
CA VAL A 270 -19.50 22.50 9.07
C VAL A 270 -18.09 22.78 8.54
N GLU A 271 -17.76 24.05 8.31
CA GLU A 271 -16.45 24.49 7.82
C GLU A 271 -15.33 24.16 8.81
N SER A 272 -15.60 24.35 10.10
CA SER A 272 -14.64 24.08 11.17
C SER A 272 -14.32 22.59 11.25
N VAL A 273 -15.33 21.72 11.15
CA VAL A 273 -15.12 20.26 11.14
C VAL A 273 -14.41 19.81 9.87
N ALA A 274 -14.74 20.36 8.69
CA ALA A 274 -14.01 20.05 7.47
C ALA A 274 -12.51 20.39 7.60
N ASN A 275 -12.20 21.59 8.12
CA ASN A 275 -10.84 22.06 8.36
C ASN A 275 -10.08 21.22 9.39
N LEU A 276 -10.74 20.44 10.27
CA LEU A 276 -10.03 19.52 11.16
C LEU A 276 -9.18 18.51 10.38
N PHE A 277 -9.65 18.09 9.21
CA PHE A 277 -9.00 17.05 8.41
C PHE A 277 -8.33 17.59 7.15
N THR A 278 -8.88 18.65 6.54
CA THR A 278 -8.33 19.23 5.30
C THR A 278 -7.16 20.19 5.55
N ALA A 279 -6.99 20.71 6.77
CA ALA A 279 -5.91 21.61 7.19
C ALA A 279 -5.05 20.99 8.33
N TYR A 280 -4.29 21.80 9.07
CA TYR A 280 -3.58 21.39 10.30
C TYR A 280 -4.25 21.97 11.55
N PRO A 281 -5.03 21.18 12.32
CA PRO A 281 -5.73 21.68 13.51
C PRO A 281 -4.78 21.94 14.68
N ASP A 282 -5.32 22.41 15.82
CA ASP A 282 -4.57 22.54 17.06
C ASP A 282 -3.96 21.19 17.48
N SER A 283 -2.66 21.17 17.81
CA SER A 283 -1.93 20.00 18.27
C SER A 283 -2.49 19.34 19.54
N MET A 284 -3.28 20.06 20.33
CA MET A 284 -3.96 19.52 21.51
C MET A 284 -5.15 18.64 21.14
N ILE A 285 -5.72 18.81 19.94
CA ILE A 285 -6.83 17.99 19.47
C ILE A 285 -6.33 16.57 19.21
N LYS A 286 -6.93 15.61 19.91
CA LYS A 286 -6.66 14.19 19.75
C LYS A 286 -7.75 13.51 18.93
N ILE A 287 -7.39 12.39 18.31
CA ILE A 287 -8.32 11.46 17.70
C ILE A 287 -8.19 10.09 18.35
N GLU A 288 -9.32 9.52 18.75
CA GLU A 288 -9.47 8.16 19.26
C GLU A 288 -9.98 7.27 18.12
N ILE A 289 -9.15 6.35 17.66
CA ILE A 289 -9.43 5.52 16.48
C ILE A 289 -9.67 4.08 16.91
N THR A 290 -10.80 3.52 16.46
CA THR A 290 -11.02 2.08 16.38
C THR A 290 -10.75 1.61 14.95
N GLN A 291 -9.61 0.98 14.70
CA GLN A 291 -9.31 0.37 13.40
C GLN A 291 -10.05 -0.96 13.28
N ARG A 292 -10.90 -1.07 12.25
CA ARG A 292 -11.62 -2.30 11.89
C ARG A 292 -10.76 -3.07 10.89
N MET A 293 -10.27 -4.24 11.30
CA MET A 293 -9.38 -5.07 10.50
C MET A 293 -10.09 -6.30 9.97
N TYR A 294 -9.53 -6.89 8.91
CA TYR A 294 -9.99 -8.13 8.33
C TYR A 294 -10.01 -9.27 9.36
N GLY A 295 -11.05 -10.11 9.30
CA GLY A 295 -11.26 -11.20 10.26
C GLY A 295 -11.85 -10.74 11.60
N GLY A 296 -12.39 -9.52 11.69
CA GLY A 296 -13.09 -9.02 12.86
C GLY A 296 -12.18 -8.51 13.99
N LYS A 297 -10.86 -8.49 13.77
CA LYS A 297 -9.89 -7.91 14.69
C LYS A 297 -10.11 -6.39 14.79
N ARG A 298 -9.89 -5.86 15.99
CA ARG A 298 -9.99 -4.43 16.28
C ARG A 298 -8.77 -4.01 17.04
N GLU A 299 -8.31 -2.81 16.75
CA GLU A 299 -7.24 -2.17 17.47
C GLU A 299 -7.65 -0.75 17.81
N LEU A 300 -7.26 -0.29 19.00
CA LEU A 300 -7.61 1.02 19.52
C LEU A 300 -6.34 1.81 19.78
N PHE A 301 -6.32 3.06 19.33
CA PHE A 301 -5.22 3.97 19.60
C PHE A 301 -5.68 5.42 19.60
N THR A 302 -4.95 6.25 20.35
CA THR A 302 -5.20 7.68 20.46
C THR A 302 -3.94 8.44 20.10
N VAL A 303 -4.07 9.42 19.20
CA VAL A 303 -2.95 10.23 18.70
C VAL A 303 -3.39 11.68 18.52
N PRO A 304 -2.47 12.66 18.46
CA PRO A 304 -2.80 14.00 17.97
C PRO A 304 -3.39 13.92 16.55
N LEU A 305 -4.47 14.66 16.29
CA LEU A 305 -5.13 14.64 14.99
C LEU A 305 -4.20 15.19 13.89
N THR A 306 -3.41 16.21 14.21
CA THR A 306 -2.37 16.77 13.33
C THR A 306 -1.37 15.71 12.88
N ASP A 307 -0.90 14.86 13.78
CA ASP A 307 0.04 13.78 13.48
C ASP A 307 -0.60 12.71 12.58
N PHE A 308 -1.85 12.33 12.87
CA PHE A 308 -2.56 11.36 12.04
C PHE A 308 -2.73 11.84 10.60
N ILE A 309 -3.12 13.10 10.43
CA ILE A 309 -3.27 13.74 9.10
C ILE A 309 -1.92 13.84 8.39
N SER A 310 -0.88 14.24 9.12
CA SER A 310 0.49 14.35 8.57
C SER A 310 0.99 12.98 8.11
N PHE A 311 0.78 11.93 8.91
CA PHE A 311 1.10 10.57 8.53
C PHE A 311 0.41 10.16 7.22
N CYS A 312 -0.89 10.42 7.07
CA CYS A 312 -1.60 10.11 5.83
C CYS A 312 -1.04 10.89 4.63
N ARG A 313 -0.77 12.20 4.79
CA ARG A 313 -0.21 13.05 3.72
C ARG A 313 1.20 12.63 3.32
N GLU A 314 2.06 12.31 4.28
CA GLU A 314 3.43 11.81 4.01
C GLU A 314 3.43 10.45 3.31
N ASN A 315 2.39 9.64 3.53
CA ASN A 315 2.16 8.41 2.77
C ASN A 315 1.46 8.67 1.41
N GLY A 316 1.39 9.92 0.94
CA GLY A 316 0.86 10.28 -0.37
C GLY A 316 -0.67 10.31 -0.46
N CYS A 317 -1.37 10.45 0.67
CA CYS A 317 -2.83 10.60 0.65
C CYS A 317 -3.28 12.05 0.50
N GLU A 318 -4.22 12.28 -0.41
CA GLU A 318 -5.07 13.46 -0.43
C GLU A 318 -6.28 13.22 0.48
N ILE A 319 -6.78 14.24 1.18
CA ILE A 319 -7.85 14.07 2.18
C ILE A 319 -9.10 14.82 1.73
N PHE A 320 -10.21 14.10 1.68
CA PHE A 320 -11.55 14.62 1.36
C PHE A 320 -12.49 14.38 2.53
N VAL A 321 -13.41 15.31 2.78
CA VAL A 321 -14.33 15.26 3.91
C VAL A 321 -15.75 15.53 3.45
N GLY A 322 -16.68 14.68 3.89
CA GLY A 322 -18.12 14.93 3.81
C GLY A 322 -18.74 14.95 5.20
N ILE A 323 -19.64 15.90 5.44
CA ILE A 323 -20.43 15.98 6.67
C ILE A 323 -21.79 15.33 6.40
N GLU A 324 -22.16 14.35 7.22
CA GLU A 324 -23.36 13.52 7.01
C GLU A 324 -24.49 13.91 7.96
N ARG A 325 -24.14 14.28 9.20
CA ARG A 325 -25.12 14.61 10.23
C ARG A 325 -24.60 15.72 11.14
N GLN A 326 -25.48 16.66 11.43
CA GLN A 326 -25.27 17.72 12.42
C GLN A 326 -26.38 17.65 13.47
N ASP A 327 -25.98 17.50 14.73
CA ASP A 327 -26.83 17.64 15.90
C ASP A 327 -26.47 18.93 16.66
N GLU A 328 -27.18 19.23 17.74
CA GLU A 328 -26.97 20.45 18.54
C GLU A 328 -25.53 20.60 19.06
N ASN A 329 -24.89 19.49 19.49
CA ASN A 329 -23.55 19.50 20.09
C ASN A 329 -22.57 18.52 19.43
N SER A 330 -22.94 17.87 18.33
CA SER A 330 -22.07 16.91 17.65
C SER A 330 -22.22 16.93 16.14
N MET A 331 -21.15 16.55 15.45
CA MET A 331 -21.18 16.29 14.01
C MET A 331 -20.55 14.96 13.68
N ALA A 332 -21.20 14.24 12.76
CA ALA A 332 -20.67 13.03 12.18
C ALA A 332 -20.42 13.22 10.68
N GLY A 333 -19.39 12.56 10.19
CA GLY A 333 -19.03 12.59 8.79
C GLY A 333 -17.98 11.54 8.44
N THR A 334 -17.52 11.62 7.21
CA THR A 334 -16.53 10.71 6.66
C THR A 334 -15.35 11.50 6.12
N ALA A 335 -14.14 11.15 6.57
CA ALA A 335 -12.90 11.57 5.94
C ALA A 335 -12.32 10.41 5.12
N ILE A 336 -11.95 10.69 3.88
CA ILE A 336 -11.37 9.73 2.95
C ILE A 336 -9.98 10.19 2.58
N MET A 337 -8.98 9.40 2.96
CA MET A 337 -7.59 9.64 2.62
C MET A 337 -7.23 8.76 1.43
N VAL A 338 -7.14 9.38 0.25
CA VAL A 338 -7.04 8.75 -1.07
C VAL A 338 -5.58 8.72 -1.49
N ASN A 339 -5.03 7.53 -1.71
CA ASN A 339 -3.73 7.36 -2.37
C ASN A 339 -3.96 6.79 -3.77
N ARG A 340 -3.93 7.67 -4.78
CA ARG A 340 -4.16 7.30 -6.18
C ARG A 340 -3.00 6.49 -6.76
N SER A 341 -1.77 6.78 -6.35
CA SER A 341 -0.58 6.09 -6.85
C SER A 341 -0.50 4.61 -6.41
N LEU A 342 -1.15 4.28 -5.30
CA LEU A 342 -1.20 2.93 -4.75
C LEU A 342 -2.60 2.30 -4.79
N GLY A 343 -3.62 3.04 -5.24
CA GLY A 343 -4.94 2.51 -5.53
C GLY A 343 -5.79 2.16 -4.30
N TYR A 344 -5.59 2.87 -3.19
CA TYR A 344 -6.32 2.61 -1.95
C TYR A 344 -6.87 3.88 -1.31
N ASN A 345 -7.83 3.67 -0.40
CA ASN A 345 -8.33 4.66 0.54
C ASN A 345 -8.12 4.19 1.98
N HIS A 346 -7.90 5.14 2.87
CA HIS A 346 -8.29 5.00 4.26
C HIS A 346 -9.63 5.71 4.46
N ILE A 347 -10.59 5.02 5.07
CA ILE A 347 -11.94 5.55 5.29
C ILE A 347 -12.12 5.71 6.79
N LEU A 348 -12.39 6.93 7.21
CA LEU A 348 -12.49 7.34 8.60
C LEU A 348 -13.89 7.92 8.85
N TYR A 349 -14.75 7.12 9.47
CA TYR A 349 -16.03 7.62 9.98
C TYR A 349 -15.78 8.29 11.31
N PHE A 350 -16.04 9.59 11.42
CA PHE A 350 -15.72 10.37 12.60
C PHE A 350 -16.98 10.95 13.25
N ASN A 351 -16.85 11.26 14.54
CA ASN A 351 -17.78 12.09 15.29
C ASN A 351 -17.00 13.11 16.13
N VAL A 352 -17.42 14.37 16.05
CA VAL A 352 -16.80 15.53 16.70
C VAL A 352 -17.79 16.13 17.68
N ASP A 353 -17.37 16.37 18.91
CA ASP A 353 -18.11 17.17 19.88
C ASP A 353 -17.79 18.66 19.69
N MET A 354 -18.80 19.52 19.54
CA MET A 354 -18.59 20.94 19.24
C MET A 354 -17.92 21.71 20.39
N ARG A 355 -17.83 21.13 21.60
CA ARG A 355 -17.05 21.67 22.72
C ARG A 355 -15.54 21.59 22.51
N ILE A 356 -15.08 20.89 21.47
CA ILE A 356 -13.68 20.87 21.06
C ILE A 356 -13.13 22.27 20.79
N TRP A 357 -13.96 23.21 20.32
CA TRP A 357 -13.54 24.58 20.03
C TRP A 357 -13.27 25.41 21.29
N ASP A 358 -13.92 25.07 22.41
CA ASP A 358 -13.70 25.76 23.69
C ASP A 358 -12.58 25.09 24.50
N ASN A 359 -12.41 23.78 24.33
CA ASN A 359 -11.44 22.98 25.08
C ASN A 359 -10.87 21.84 24.22
N PRO A 360 -9.93 22.13 23.30
CA PRO A 360 -9.44 21.19 22.29
C PRO A 360 -8.78 19.93 22.87
N GLY A 361 -8.20 20.02 24.06
CA GLY A 361 -7.53 18.88 24.71
C GLY A 361 -8.48 17.92 25.45
N SER A 362 -9.75 18.29 25.67
CA SER A 362 -10.69 17.52 26.50
C SER A 362 -11.76 16.76 25.73
N TYR A 363 -11.95 17.10 24.44
CA TYR A 363 -12.98 16.51 23.60
C TYR A 363 -12.34 15.90 22.34
N PRO A 364 -11.83 14.66 22.42
CA PRO A 364 -11.20 14.02 21.27
C PRO A 364 -12.22 13.75 20.16
N VAL A 365 -11.76 13.79 18.92
CA VAL A 365 -12.51 13.25 17.79
C VAL A 365 -12.57 11.73 17.96
N THR A 366 -13.76 11.14 17.84
CA THR A 366 -13.92 9.67 17.89
C THR A 366 -14.08 9.14 16.48
N ALA A 367 -13.43 8.03 16.13
CA ALA A 367 -13.48 7.53 14.76
C ALA A 367 -13.37 6.01 14.60
N GLN A 368 -13.94 5.51 13.50
CA GLN A 368 -13.74 4.15 12.99
C GLN A 368 -12.94 4.19 11.70
N LEU A 369 -11.82 3.47 11.66
CA LEU A 369 -10.90 3.44 10.52
C LEU A 369 -10.98 2.10 9.79
N TYR A 370 -11.17 2.17 8.46
CA TYR A 370 -10.96 1.07 7.53
C TYR A 370 -9.77 1.42 6.63
N ALA A 371 -8.63 0.76 6.84
CA ALA A 371 -7.41 1.05 6.11
C ALA A 371 -7.30 0.24 4.81
N PHE A 372 -6.60 0.76 3.80
CA PHE A 372 -6.29 0.09 2.53
C PHE A 372 -7.51 -0.46 1.80
N VAL A 373 -8.63 0.28 1.78
CA VAL A 373 -9.82 -0.07 1.01
C VAL A 373 -9.56 0.19 -0.47
N PRO A 374 -9.65 -0.81 -1.38
CA PRO A 374 -9.42 -0.59 -2.80
C PRO A 374 -10.31 0.52 -3.38
N MET A 375 -9.77 1.38 -4.23
CA MET A 375 -10.52 2.54 -4.76
C MET A 375 -11.79 2.17 -5.52
N HIS A 376 -11.79 1.05 -6.25
CA HIS A 376 -12.97 0.59 -6.99
C HIS A 376 -14.11 0.10 -6.10
N ASN A 377 -13.87 -0.08 -4.79
CA ASN A 377 -14.92 -0.49 -3.84
C ASN A 377 -15.68 0.70 -3.26
N VAL A 378 -15.22 1.94 -3.45
CA VAL A 378 -15.86 3.11 -2.82
C VAL A 378 -17.24 3.39 -3.43
N SER A 379 -17.46 3.10 -4.71
CA SER A 379 -18.81 3.19 -5.32
C SER A 379 -19.84 2.32 -4.61
N SER A 380 -19.43 1.20 -4.01
CA SER A 380 -20.32 0.33 -3.22
C SER A 380 -20.64 0.86 -1.82
N LEU A 381 -19.89 1.86 -1.33
CA LEU A 381 -20.14 2.51 -0.04
C LEU A 381 -21.25 3.56 -0.11
N TYR A 382 -21.56 4.05 -1.31
CA TYR A 382 -22.61 5.04 -1.57
C TYR A 382 -23.86 4.41 -2.21
N GLY A 383 -24.06 3.11 -1.98
CA GLY A 383 -25.07 2.29 -2.67
C GLY A 383 -26.45 2.95 -2.79
N ASP A 384 -26.84 3.17 -4.05
CA ASP A 384 -28.18 3.36 -4.59
C ASP A 384 -29.13 4.28 -3.80
N SER A 385 -28.90 5.59 -3.88
CA SER A 385 -30.00 6.56 -3.88
C SER A 385 -30.70 6.54 -5.25
N LYS A 386 -31.56 5.53 -5.47
CA LYS A 386 -32.61 5.60 -6.50
C LYS A 386 -33.96 5.91 -5.90
#